data_AF-A0A1E5FND8-F1
#
_entry.id   AF-A0A1E5FND8-F1
#
_cell.length_a   1.000
_cell.length_b   1.000
_cell.length_c   1.000
_cell.angle_alpha   90.00
_cell.angle_beta   90.00
_cell.angle_gamma   90.00
#
_symmetry.space_group_name_H-M   'P 1'
#
loop_
_entity.id
_entity.type
_entity.pdbx_description
1 polymer ?
#
loop_
_entity_poly.entity_id
_entity_poly.type
_entity_poly.pdbx_seq_one_letter_code
_entity_poly.pdbx_strand_id
1 'polypeptide(L)'
;MQFRVILLLCLTLIGCSSNQELVPDPTTITLFYGDTSISTGVLEDKTFNSVLADRVESVTFSGSIRKQDSGYFVDMLVIREKKEPRSTRQLNTSLIMKPGELVDIGGVNNDVFRVIIE
;
A
#
# COMPACT_ATOMS: atom_id res chain seq x y z
N MET A 1 68.65 -11.61 -12.26
CA MET A 1 67.70 -10.55 -12.67
C MET A 1 67.09 -11.02 -13.99
N GLN A 2 65.79 -11.18 -14.22
CA GLN A 2 64.60 -10.55 -13.63
C GLN A 2 63.38 -11.50 -13.60
N PHE A 3 62.38 -11.05 -12.86
CA PHE A 3 61.24 -11.76 -12.29
C PHE A 3 60.19 -12.25 -13.31
N ARG A 4 59.69 -13.47 -13.11
CA ARG A 4 58.45 -13.97 -13.73
C ARG A 4 57.27 -13.35 -12.99
N VAL A 5 56.52 -12.47 -13.65
CA VAL A 5 55.31 -11.85 -13.11
C VAL A 5 54.13 -12.79 -13.33
N ILE A 6 53.69 -13.48 -12.27
CA ILE A 6 52.44 -14.23 -12.25
C ILE A 6 51.34 -13.23 -11.86
N LEU A 7 50.57 -12.79 -12.84
CA LEU A 7 49.44 -11.88 -12.64
C LEU A 7 48.27 -12.67 -12.04
N LEU A 8 48.20 -12.73 -10.72
CA LEU A 8 47.05 -13.26 -9.98
C LEU A 8 45.87 -12.30 -10.12
N LEU A 9 44.95 -12.65 -11.01
CA LEU A 9 43.67 -11.95 -11.18
C LEU A 9 42.77 -12.29 -9.98
N CYS A 10 42.87 -11.50 -8.90
CA CYS A 10 41.95 -11.59 -7.77
C CYS A 10 40.54 -11.18 -8.24
N LEU A 11 39.71 -12.19 -8.52
CA LEU A 11 38.25 -12.08 -8.58
C LEU A 11 37.74 -11.68 -7.19
N THR A 12 37.75 -10.39 -6.89
CA THR A 12 36.95 -9.84 -5.80
C THR A 12 35.50 -9.92 -6.24
N LEU A 13 34.85 -11.06 -5.97
CA LEU A 13 33.41 -11.17 -5.94
C LEU A 13 32.93 -10.26 -4.81
N ILE A 14 32.71 -8.98 -5.13
CA ILE A 14 31.94 -8.10 -4.26
C ILE A 14 30.54 -8.70 -4.28
N GLY A 15 30.25 -9.52 -3.26
CA GLY A 15 28.91 -9.97 -3.00
C GLY A 15 28.09 -8.73 -2.73
N CYS A 16 27.31 -8.29 -3.72
CA CYS A 16 26.20 -7.40 -3.49
C CYS A 16 25.23 -8.17 -2.59
N SER A 17 25.43 -8.14 -1.28
CA SER A 17 24.41 -8.54 -0.33
C SER A 17 23.28 -7.54 -0.53
N SER A 18 22.27 -7.94 -1.32
CA SER A 18 21.02 -7.22 -1.41
C SER A 18 20.44 -7.19 0.00
N ASN A 19 20.59 -6.05 0.68
CA ASN A 19 19.88 -5.74 1.92
C ASN A 19 18.41 -5.42 1.57
N GLN A 20 17.77 -6.28 0.76
CA GLN A 20 16.33 -6.28 0.64
C GLN A 20 15.81 -6.73 1.99
N GLU A 21 15.52 -5.74 2.82
CA GLU A 21 14.74 -5.90 4.04
C GLU A 21 13.55 -6.79 3.67
N LEU A 22 13.54 -8.01 4.22
CA LEU A 22 12.48 -8.99 3.99
C LEU A 22 11.24 -8.50 4.74
N VAL A 23 10.62 -7.45 4.21
CA VAL A 23 9.35 -6.97 4.72
C VAL A 23 8.30 -8.04 4.42
N PRO A 24 7.67 -8.62 5.46
CA PRO A 24 6.63 -9.62 5.28
C PRO A 24 5.45 -9.01 4.51
N ASP A 25 4.68 -9.85 3.82
CA ASP A 25 3.48 -9.36 3.15
C ASP A 25 2.50 -8.85 4.21
N PRO A 26 1.85 -7.69 3.98
CA PRO A 26 0.93 -7.13 4.93
C PRO A 26 -0.30 -8.01 5.06
N THR A 27 -0.68 -8.29 6.31
CA THR A 27 -1.88 -9.05 6.64
C THR A 27 -3.07 -8.14 6.94
N THR A 28 -2.82 -6.85 7.11
CA THR A 28 -3.81 -5.88 7.57
C THR A 28 -3.58 -4.53 6.91
N ILE A 29 -4.68 -3.85 6.63
CA ILE A 29 -4.72 -2.50 6.08
C ILE A 29 -5.77 -1.69 6.85
N THR A 30 -5.40 -0.48 7.25
CA THR A 30 -6.31 0.42 7.96
C THR A 30 -6.67 1.59 7.07
N LEU A 31 -7.98 1.78 6.88
CA LEU A 31 -8.61 2.70 5.93
C LEU A 31 -9.34 3.79 6.70
N PHE A 32 -9.20 5.04 6.31
CA PHE A 32 -9.75 6.19 7.02
C PHE A 32 -10.71 7.00 6.14
N TYR A 33 -11.77 7.49 6.76
CA TYR A 33 -12.70 8.47 6.20
C TYR A 33 -13.05 9.50 7.28
N GLY A 34 -12.56 10.72 7.10
CA GLY A 34 -12.60 11.74 8.16
C GLY A 34 -11.88 11.25 9.42
N ASP A 35 -12.59 11.24 10.55
CA ASP A 35 -12.11 10.76 11.85
C ASP A 35 -12.44 9.29 12.12
N THR A 36 -13.11 8.62 11.17
CA THR A 36 -13.47 7.20 11.28
C THR A 36 -12.47 6.33 10.55
N SER A 37 -12.26 5.11 11.05
CA SER A 37 -11.36 4.14 10.42
C SER A 37 -11.90 2.72 10.49
N ILE A 38 -11.43 1.87 9.59
CA ILE A 38 -11.66 0.43 9.63
C ILE A 38 -10.38 -0.31 9.26
N SER A 39 -9.98 -1.25 10.11
CA SER A 39 -8.92 -2.21 9.81
C SER A 39 -9.55 -3.45 9.21
N THR A 40 -8.98 -3.93 8.11
CA THR A 40 -9.45 -5.16 7.45
C THR A 40 -8.27 -6.05 7.10
N GLY A 41 -8.54 -7.35 7.04
CA GLY A 41 -7.55 -8.34 6.62
C GLY A 41 -7.27 -8.23 5.13
N VAL A 42 -5.99 -8.42 4.77
CA VAL A 42 -5.57 -8.65 3.38
C VAL A 42 -5.65 -10.14 3.13
N LEU A 43 -6.41 -10.54 2.11
CA LEU A 43 -6.62 -11.94 1.76
C LEU A 43 -5.38 -12.56 1.08
N GLU A 44 -5.38 -13.89 0.92
CA GLU A 44 -4.26 -14.61 0.28
C GLU A 44 -4.01 -14.16 -1.15
N ASP A 45 -5.06 -13.78 -1.89
CA ASP A 45 -5.00 -13.22 -3.24
C ASP A 45 -4.57 -11.74 -3.26
N LYS A 46 -4.18 -11.20 -2.10
CA LYS A 46 -3.74 -9.83 -1.86
C LYS A 46 -4.80 -8.76 -2.07
N THR A 47 -6.07 -9.14 -2.05
CA THR A 47 -7.19 -8.20 -2.09
C THR A 47 -7.71 -7.85 -0.71
N PHE A 48 -8.42 -6.73 -0.62
CA PHE A 48 -9.14 -6.34 0.59
C PHE A 48 -10.48 -5.69 0.23
N ASN A 49 -11.43 -5.80 1.14
CA ASN A 49 -12.72 -5.11 1.07
C ASN A 49 -13.20 -4.78 2.49
N SER A 50 -13.75 -3.59 2.68
CA SER A 50 -14.38 -3.20 3.93
C SER A 50 -15.44 -2.11 3.73
N VAL A 51 -16.40 -2.04 4.64
CA VAL A 51 -17.50 -1.07 4.58
C VAL A 51 -17.68 -0.39 5.93
N LEU A 52 -17.61 0.95 5.93
CA LEU A 52 -18.08 1.80 7.02
C LEU A 52 -19.49 2.27 6.66
N ALA A 53 -20.50 1.98 7.49
CA ALA A 53 -21.87 2.37 7.19
C ALA A 53 -22.64 2.80 8.44
N ASP A 54 -23.45 3.84 8.30
CA ASP A 54 -24.36 4.33 9.33
C ASP A 54 -25.76 4.61 8.74
N ARG A 55 -26.59 5.40 9.44
CA ARG A 55 -27.93 5.77 8.98
C ARG A 55 -27.95 6.81 7.87
N VAL A 56 -26.87 7.56 7.68
CA VAL A 56 -26.74 8.68 6.75
C VAL A 56 -26.04 8.24 5.46
N GLU A 57 -25.02 7.40 5.57
CA GLU A 57 -24.16 7.02 4.45
C GLU A 57 -23.45 5.68 4.61
N SER A 58 -22.83 5.23 3.51
CA SER A 58 -21.87 4.13 3.50
C SER A 58 -20.63 4.51 2.69
N VAL A 59 -19.48 4.02 3.13
CA VAL A 59 -18.19 4.12 2.46
C VAL A 59 -17.63 2.71 2.30
N THR A 60 -17.56 2.24 1.07
CA THR A 60 -16.96 0.97 0.69
C THR A 60 -15.54 1.23 0.21
N PHE A 61 -14.59 0.49 0.76
CA PHE A 61 -13.21 0.45 0.33
C PHE A 61 -12.93 -0.93 -0.26
N SER A 62 -12.34 -0.98 -1.44
CA SER A 62 -11.84 -2.22 -2.02
C SER A 62 -10.53 -1.98 -2.75
N GLY A 63 -9.73 -3.01 -2.89
CA GLY A 63 -8.44 -2.86 -3.55
C GLY A 63 -7.58 -4.11 -3.55
N SER A 64 -6.34 -3.91 -4.00
CA SER A 64 -5.31 -4.94 -3.98
C SER A 64 -3.95 -4.36 -3.64
N ILE A 65 -3.11 -5.17 -3.02
CA ILE A 65 -1.77 -4.80 -2.59
C ILE A 65 -0.77 -5.69 -3.32
N ARG A 66 0.22 -5.09 -4.00
CA ARG A 66 1.29 -5.83 -4.67
C ARG A 66 2.64 -5.35 -4.17
N LYS A 67 3.54 -6.27 -3.87
CA LYS A 67 4.91 -5.92 -3.47
C LYS A 67 5.63 -5.21 -4.64
N GLN A 68 6.26 -4.07 -4.35
CA GLN A 68 7.04 -3.30 -5.32
C GLN A 68 8.29 -2.71 -4.65
N ASP A 69 9.47 -3.13 -5.10
CA ASP A 69 10.77 -2.68 -4.61
C ASP A 69 10.89 -2.73 -3.07
N SER A 70 10.84 -1.57 -2.41
CA SER A 70 10.96 -1.39 -0.95
C SER A 70 9.62 -1.09 -0.28
N GLY A 71 8.50 -1.26 -0.99
CA GLY A 71 7.15 -1.00 -0.50
C GLY A 71 6.10 -1.79 -1.25
N TYR A 72 4.93 -1.20 -1.38
CA TYR A 72 3.74 -1.82 -1.94
C TYR A 72 3.04 -0.88 -2.90
N PHE A 73 2.68 -1.40 -4.06
CA PHE A 73 1.72 -0.79 -4.96
C PHE A 73 0.31 -1.13 -4.51
N VAL A 74 -0.48 -0.11 -4.18
CA VAL A 74 -1.85 -0.26 -3.70
C VAL A 74 -2.79 0.31 -4.74
N ASP A 75 -3.62 -0.55 -5.32
CA ASP A 75 -4.77 -0.15 -6.14
C ASP A 75 -6.00 -0.08 -5.24
N MET A 76 -6.75 1.02 -5.30
CA MET A 76 -7.87 1.25 -4.40
C MET A 76 -9.05 1.96 -5.06
N LEU A 77 -10.24 1.44 -4.78
CA LEU A 77 -11.53 2.01 -5.10
C LEU A 77 -12.25 2.35 -3.80
N VAL A 78 -12.68 3.60 -3.69
CA VAL A 78 -13.52 4.09 -2.60
C VAL A 78 -14.86 4.53 -3.18
N ILE A 79 -15.96 4.00 -2.64
CA ILE A 79 -17.33 4.37 -3.04
C ILE A 79 -18.05 4.91 -1.82
N ARG A 80 -18.44 6.18 -1.85
CA ARG A 80 -19.32 6.80 -0.84
C ARG A 80 -20.73 6.91 -1.39
N GLU A 81 -21.70 6.43 -0.62
CA GLU A 81 -23.13 6.55 -0.92
C GLU A 81 -23.84 7.27 0.22
N LYS A 82 -24.35 8.47 -0.06
CA LYS A 82 -25.23 9.22 0.85
C LYS A 82 -26.67 8.82 0.59
N LYS A 83 -27.43 8.55 1.66
CA LYS A 83 -28.81 8.07 1.58
C LYS A 83 -29.81 9.17 1.24
N GLU A 84 -29.64 10.38 1.81
CA GLU A 84 -30.52 11.53 1.58
C GLU A 84 -29.77 12.89 1.66
N PRO A 85 -29.81 13.74 0.61
CA PRO A 85 -30.25 13.40 -0.73
C PRO A 85 -29.36 12.29 -1.29
N ARG A 86 -29.96 11.40 -2.10
CA ARG A 86 -29.25 10.26 -2.66
C ARG A 86 -28.10 10.74 -3.56
N SER A 87 -26.87 10.35 -3.23
CA SER A 87 -25.68 10.74 -3.98
C SER A 87 -24.61 9.67 -3.86
N THR A 88 -23.93 9.36 -4.96
CA THR A 88 -22.79 8.43 -4.99
C THR A 88 -21.55 9.16 -5.48
N ARG A 89 -20.41 8.90 -4.84
CA ARG A 89 -19.09 9.41 -5.22
C ARG A 89 -18.12 8.25 -5.27
N GLN A 90 -17.18 8.31 -6.20
CA GLN A 90 -16.16 7.28 -6.37
C GLN A 90 -14.78 7.94 -6.50
N LEU A 91 -13.80 7.32 -5.87
CA LEU A 91 -12.39 7.64 -6.01
C LEU A 91 -11.67 6.36 -6.41
N ASN A 92 -10.98 6.39 -7.54
CA ASN A 92 -10.08 5.32 -7.98
C ASN A 92 -8.66 5.89 -7.97
N THR A 93 -7.76 5.22 -7.28
CA THR A 93 -6.39 5.71 -7.06
C THR A 93 -5.42 4.54 -6.93
N SER A 94 -4.19 4.80 -7.34
CA SER A 94 -3.08 3.87 -7.22
C SER A 94 -1.89 4.62 -6.63
N LEU A 95 -1.23 4.02 -5.63
CA LEU A 95 -0.09 4.65 -4.96
C LEU A 95 0.97 3.63 -4.56
N ILE A 96 2.21 4.10 -4.44
CA ILE A 96 3.31 3.34 -3.86
C ILE A 96 3.43 3.77 -2.40
N MET A 97 3.42 2.81 -1.49
CA MET A 97 3.42 3.01 -0.04
C MET A 97 4.47 2.18 0.65
N LYS A 98 5.02 2.69 1.75
CA LYS A 98 5.77 1.88 2.71
C LYS A 98 4.88 1.49 3.89
N PRO A 99 5.10 0.33 4.53
CA PRO A 99 4.45 0.02 5.81
C PRO A 99 4.71 1.10 6.86
N GLY A 100 3.71 1.35 7.69
CA GLY A 100 3.75 2.39 8.73
C GLY A 100 3.57 3.82 8.22
N GLU A 101 3.48 4.05 6.91
CA GLU A 101 3.26 5.37 6.33
C GLU A 101 1.76 5.65 6.17
N LEU A 102 1.25 6.68 6.84
CA LEU A 102 -0.11 7.18 6.62
C LEU A 102 -0.11 8.09 5.39
N VAL A 103 -0.86 7.70 4.36
CA VAL A 103 -0.89 8.40 3.08
C VAL A 103 -2.30 8.93 2.78
N ASP A 104 -2.37 10.19 2.34
CA ASP A 104 -3.59 10.79 1.79
C ASP A 104 -3.79 10.30 0.35
N ILE A 105 -4.89 9.59 0.09
CA ILE A 105 -5.15 8.97 -1.22
C ILE A 105 -6.04 9.82 -2.12
N GLY A 106 -6.48 10.96 -1.59
CA GLY A 106 -7.34 11.92 -2.27
C GLY A 106 -8.65 12.16 -1.53
N GLY A 107 -9.55 12.85 -2.21
CA GLY A 107 -10.79 13.33 -1.62
C GLY A 107 -11.73 13.92 -2.65
N VAL A 108 -13.00 14.04 -2.28
CA VAL A 108 -14.02 14.72 -3.09
C VAL A 108 -14.70 15.76 -2.21
N ASN A 109 -14.50 17.05 -2.53
CA ASN A 109 -14.87 18.19 -1.69
C ASN A 109 -14.13 18.18 -0.33
N ASN A 110 -14.88 18.09 0.77
CA ASN A 110 -14.35 18.09 2.14
C ASN A 110 -14.05 16.68 2.66
N ASP A 111 -14.31 15.64 1.86
CA ASP A 111 -14.04 14.26 2.23
C ASP A 111 -12.55 13.97 1.95
N VAL A 112 -11.78 13.56 2.95
CA VAL A 112 -10.39 13.10 2.78
C VAL A 112 -10.32 11.62 3.16
N PHE A 113 -9.73 10.83 2.27
CA PHE A 113 -9.48 9.41 2.50
C PHE A 113 -7.98 9.20 2.75
N ARG A 114 -7.68 8.33 3.70
CA ARG A 114 -6.30 7.99 4.06
C ARG A 114 -6.15 6.49 4.25
N VAL A 115 -4.92 6.02 4.17
CA VAL A 115 -4.61 4.60 4.27
C VAL A 115 -3.25 4.40 4.92
N ILE A 116 -3.12 3.32 5.68
CA ILE A 116 -1.85 2.82 6.22
C ILE A 116 -1.81 1.31 6.06
N ILE A 117 -0.66 0.80 5.65
CA ILE A 117 -0.33 -0.62 5.67
C ILE A 117 0.43 -0.90 6.96
N GLU A 118 0.01 -1.91 7.71
CA GLU A 118 0.64 -2.32 8.97
C GLU A 118 1.80 -3.28 8.75
#